data_AF-A0A967JMD4-F1
#
_entry.id   AF-A0A967JMD4-F1
#
_cell.length_a   1.000
_cell.length_b   1.000
_cell.length_c   1.000
_cell.angle_alpha   90.00
_cell.angle_beta   90.00
_cell.angle_gamma   90.00
#
_symmetry.space_group_name_H-M   'P 1'
#
loop_
_entity.id
_entity.type
_entity.pdbx_description
1 polymer ?
#
loop_
_entity_poly.entity_id
_entity_poly.type
_entity_poly.pdbx_seq_one_letter_code
_entity_poly.pdbx_strand_id
1 'polypeptide(L)' 'SVEPGRFIEAYVVDSGGTAGLRERGAVIEALARARPLHIVAARDEAPSDQVITQVLDRAEVVLPLG' A
#
# COMPACT_ATOMS: atom_id res chain seq x y z
N SER A 1 5.30 -18.02 7.75
CA SER A 1 4.32 -18.50 6.75
C SER A 1 3.46 -17.31 6.35
N VAL A 2 3.12 -17.18 5.05
CA VAL A 2 2.15 -16.18 4.59
C VAL A 2 0.76 -16.78 4.79
N GLU A 3 -0.16 -16.07 5.45
CA GLU A 3 -1.55 -16.49 5.66
C GLU A 3 -2.48 -15.69 4.72
N PRO A 4 -2.90 -16.25 3.58
CA PRO A 4 -3.60 -15.50 2.52
C PRO A 4 -4.96 -14.94 2.95
N GLY A 5 -5.51 -15.40 4.09
CA GLY A 5 -6.78 -14.93 4.62
C GLY A 5 -6.68 -13.63 5.44
N ARG A 6 -5.48 -13.30 5.94
CA ARG A 6 -5.30 -12.20 6.89
C ARG A 6 -5.31 -10.85 6.16
N PHE A 7 -5.98 -9.88 6.77
CA PHE A 7 -5.84 -8.48 6.38
C PHE A 7 -4.54 -7.90 6.95
N ILE A 8 -3.81 -7.17 6.11
CA ILE A 8 -2.57 -6.49 6.49
C ILE A 8 -2.71 -4.98 6.29
N GLU A 9 -2.09 -4.18 7.13
CA GLU A 9 -1.95 -2.76 6.84
C GLU A 9 -1.01 -2.56 5.64
N ALA A 10 -1.34 -1.63 4.74
CA ALA A 10 -0.49 -1.33 3.60
C ALA A 10 -0.56 0.15 3.20
N TYR A 11 0.55 0.63 2.65
CA TYR A 11 0.67 1.95 2.06
C TYR A 11 1.01 1.81 0.58
N VAL A 12 0.37 2.62 -0.26
CA VAL A 12 0.71 2.82 -1.67
C VAL A 12 1.17 4.26 -1.81
N VAL A 13 2.45 4.43 -2.09
CA VAL A 13 3.07 5.73 -2.39
C VAL A 13 2.95 5.96 -3.89
N ASP A 14 2.13 6.94 -4.28
CA ASP A 14 1.88 7.33 -5.67
C ASP A 14 2.42 8.73 -5.94
N SER A 15 3.71 8.80 -6.26
CA SER A 15 4.40 10.06 -6.57
C SER A 15 4.05 10.62 -7.95
N GLY A 16 3.45 9.81 -8.83
CA GLY A 16 3.14 10.14 -10.22
C GLY A 16 1.71 10.59 -10.48
N GLY A 17 0.82 10.56 -9.48
CA GLY A 17 -0.59 10.92 -9.65
C GLY A 17 -1.31 9.95 -10.59
N THR A 18 -1.23 8.66 -10.29
CA THR A 18 -1.87 7.59 -11.06
C THR A 18 -3.38 7.83 -11.12
N ALA A 19 -3.87 8.16 -12.32
CA ALA A 19 -5.27 8.50 -12.54
C ALA A 19 -6.20 7.38 -12.06
N GLY A 20 -7.18 7.72 -11.22
CA GLY A 20 -8.17 6.77 -10.71
C GLY A 20 -7.70 5.93 -9.51
N LEU A 21 -6.47 6.10 -9.01
CA LEU A 21 -5.94 5.25 -7.93
C LEU A 21 -6.74 5.40 -6.63
N ARG A 22 -7.00 6.64 -6.21
CA ARG A 22 -7.76 6.93 -4.98
C ARG A 22 -9.21 6.48 -5.10
N GLU A 23 -9.83 6.70 -6.25
CA GLU A 23 -11.20 6.27 -6.56
C GLU A 23 -11.35 4.75 -6.51
N ARG A 24 -10.29 4.02 -6.87
CA ARG A 24 -10.23 2.54 -6.82
C ARG A 24 -9.77 2.00 -5.46
N GLY A 25 -9.45 2.85 -4.49
CA GLY A 25 -8.87 2.46 -3.20
C GLY A 25 -9.64 1.36 -2.48
N ALA A 26 -10.97 1.47 -2.41
CA ALA A 26 -11.82 0.46 -1.76
C ALA A 26 -11.76 -0.92 -2.47
N VAL A 27 -11.64 -0.93 -3.80
CA VAL A 27 -11.52 -2.17 -4.59
C VAL A 27 -10.14 -2.80 -4.35
N ILE A 28 -9.08 -1.98 -4.33
CA ILE A 28 -7.70 -2.44 -4.07
C ILE A 28 -7.61 -3.02 -2.66
N GLU A 29 -8.14 -2.34 -1.65
CA GLU A 29 -8.19 -2.83 -0.26
C GLU A 29 -8.84 -4.22 -0.18
N ALA A 30 -9.98 -4.41 -0.84
CA ALA A 30 -10.71 -5.68 -0.82
C ALA A 30 -9.95 -6.81 -1.55
N LEU A 31 -9.41 -6.54 -2.74
CA LEU A 31 -8.71 -7.54 -3.56
C LEU A 31 -7.34 -7.91 -2.97
N ALA A 32 -6.62 -6.94 -2.41
CA ALA A 32 -5.30 -7.15 -1.82
C ALA A 32 -5.36 -7.62 -0.36
N ARG A 33 -6.55 -7.62 0.26
CA ARG A 33 -6.72 -7.80 1.71
C ARG A 33 -5.82 -6.85 2.51
N ALA A 34 -5.76 -5.61 2.06
CA ALA A 34 -4.92 -4.58 2.66
C ALA A 34 -5.79 -3.63 3.50
N ARG A 35 -5.98 -3.89 4.79
CA ARG A 35 -6.82 -3.08 5.68
C ARG A 35 -6.07 -2.69 6.96
N PRO A 36 -5.91 -1.39 7.25
CA PRO A 36 -6.25 -0.25 6.38
C PRO A 36 -5.31 -0.15 5.16
N LEU A 37 -5.84 0.36 4.02
CA LEU A 37 -5.05 0.77 2.86
C LEU A 37 -4.87 2.30 2.86
N HIS A 38 -3.62 2.74 2.94
CA HIS A 38 -3.24 4.14 2.82
C HIS A 38 -2.72 4.44 1.42
N ILE A 39 -3.28 5.44 0.73
CA ILE A 39 -2.74 5.92 -0.54
C ILE A 39 -2.19 7.33 -0.29
N VAL A 40 -0.86 7.46 -0.34
CA VAL A 40 -0.11 8.68 0.02
C VAL A 40 0.64 9.22 -1.19
N ALA A 41 0.99 10.52 -1.15
CA ALA A 41 1.63 11.18 -2.29
C ALA A 41 3.17 11.08 -2.24
N ALA A 42 3.72 10.96 -1.03
CA ALA A 42 5.16 10.94 -0.80
C ALA A 42 5.60 9.80 0.14
N ARG A 43 6.86 9.40 0.01
CA ARG A 43 7.42 8.24 0.73
C ARG A 43 7.56 8.47 2.24
N ASP A 44 7.71 9.72 2.65
CA ASP A 44 7.80 10.16 4.05
C ASP A 44 6.45 10.13 4.78
N GLU A 45 5.33 10.00 4.05
CA GLU A 45 4.00 9.75 4.61
C GLU A 45 3.75 8.26 4.94
N ALA A 46 4.70 7.37 4.62
CA ALA A 46 4.63 5.94 4.91
C ALA A 46 5.74 5.52 5.90
N PRO A 47 5.54 4.48 6.73
CA PRO A 47 6.57 3.99 7.65
C PRO A 47 7.89 3.66 6.95
N SER A 48 9.00 3.96 7.62
CA SER A 48 10.36 3.66 7.14
C SER A 48 11.01 2.50 7.86
N ASP A 49 10.57 2.22 9.09
CA ASP A 49 11.20 1.25 9.98
C ASP A 49 10.41 -0.06 9.99
N GLN A 50 11.13 -1.19 9.96
CA GLN A 50 10.53 -2.53 9.96
C GLN A 50 9.47 -2.69 8.88
N VAL A 51 9.86 -2.48 7.62
CA VAL A 51 8.94 -2.56 6.48
C VAL A 51 9.40 -3.58 5.44
N ILE A 52 8.43 -4.15 4.71
CA ILE A 52 8.68 -4.77 3.41
C ILE A 52 8.23 -3.78 2.34
N THR A 53 9.10 -3.53 1.37
CA THR A 53 8.82 -2.63 0.25
C THR A 53 8.80 -3.38 -1.06
N GLN A 54 7.85 -3.05 -1.93
CA GLN A 54 7.80 -3.50 -3.32
C GLN A 54 7.68 -2.28 -4.23
N VAL A 55 8.68 -2.08 -5.10
CA VAL A 55 8.63 -1.03 -6.13
C VAL A 55 7.92 -1.58 -7.36
N LEU A 56 6.97 -0.80 -7.87
CA LEU A 56 6.24 -1.01 -9.13
C LEU A 56 6.61 0.13 -10.10
N ASP A 57 6.21 0.01 -11.36
CA ASP A 57 6.53 1.01 -12.39
C ASP A 57 6.07 2.45 -12.07
N ARG A 58 5.02 2.61 -11.25
CA ARG A 58 4.41 3.91 -10.93
C ARG A 58 4.12 4.15 -9.45
N ALA A 59 4.43 3.18 -8.60
CA ALA A 59 4.09 3.25 -7.18
C ALA A 59 5.06 2.42 -6.35
N GLU A 60 5.18 2.75 -5.08
CA GLU A 60 5.84 1.90 -4.08
C GLU A 60 4.78 1.38 -3.11
N VAL A 61 4.79 0.08 -2.86
CA VAL A 61 3.95 -0.53 -1.82
C VAL A 61 4.81 -0.77 -0.59
N VAL A 62 4.35 -0.29 0.56
CA VAL A 62 5.03 -0.44 1.86
C VAL A 62 4.12 -1.20 2.81
N LEU A 63 4.65 -2.28 3.39
CA LEU A 63 3.97 -3.10 4.38
C LEU A 63 4.70 -2.98 5.72
N PRO A 64 4.09 -2.37 6.74
CA PRO A 64 4.65 -2.35 8.09
C PRO A 64 4.68 -3.77 8.69
N LEU A 65 5.78 -4.11 9.36
CA LEU A 65 5.99 -5.40 10.03
C LEU A 65 5.74 -5.33 11.54
N GLY A 66 4.87 -4.40 11.98
CA GLY A 66 4.55 -4.17 13.39
C GLY A 66 4.44 -5.44 14.23
#